data_AF-A0A3C0UDG1-F1
#
_entry.id   AF-A0A3C0UDG1-F1
#
_cell.length_a   1.000
_cell.length_b   1.000
_cell.length_c   1.000
_cell.angle_alpha   90.00
_cell.angle_beta   90.00
_cell.angle_gamma   90.00
#
_symmetry.space_group_name_H-M   'P 1'
#
loop_
_entity.id
_entity.type
_entity.pdbx_description
1 polymer ?
#
loop_
_entity_poly.entity_id
_entity_poly.type
_entity_poly.pdbx_seq_one_letter_code
_entity_poly.pdbx_strand_id
1 'polypeptide(L)'
;IEKVADSNLAVLITGETGTGKEVFANAVHQLSNRRYGNFIKVNCAAIPKDLLESELFGYNEGAFSGASKGGKVGKFEQANNGTILLDEIGELPLPLQSKLLRILQEQEIERIGGVKPVSLDVRIICCTNQNIEQMISEGKFRQDLYYRI
;
A
#
# COMPACT_ATOMS: atom_id res chain seq x y z
N ILE A 1 2.01 -19.13 8.21
CA ILE A 1 2.26 -17.72 8.61
C ILE A 1 3.74 -17.51 8.88
N GLU A 2 4.33 -18.26 9.83
CA GLU A 2 5.75 -18.14 10.23
C GLU A 2 6.74 -18.12 9.04
N LYS A 3 6.63 -19.06 8.09
CA LYS A 3 7.48 -19.10 6.89
C LYS A 3 7.51 -17.80 6.08
N VAL A 4 6.40 -17.06 6.04
CA VAL A 4 6.28 -15.80 5.30
C VAL A 4 6.63 -14.62 6.20
N ALA A 5 6.31 -14.70 7.50
CA ALA A 5 6.52 -13.64 8.48
C ALA A 5 8.01 -13.24 8.60
N ASP A 6 8.93 -14.20 8.53
CA ASP A 6 10.38 -13.95 8.63
C ASP A 6 10.98 -13.27 7.39
N SER A 7 10.24 -13.24 6.28
CA SER A 7 10.65 -12.59 5.04
C SER A 7 10.13 -11.15 4.92
N ASN A 8 10.83 -10.34 4.11
CA ASN A 8 10.40 -9.00 3.73
C ASN A 8 9.58 -8.96 2.44
N LEU A 9 9.18 -10.12 1.91
CA LEU A 9 8.37 -10.23 0.71
C LEU A 9 7.02 -9.54 0.89
N ALA A 10 6.50 -9.01 -0.22
CA ALA A 10 5.11 -8.64 -0.31
C ALA A 10 4.23 -9.88 -0.11
N VAL A 11 3.03 -9.67 0.43
CA VAL A 11 2.09 -10.75 0.72
C VAL A 11 0.72 -10.35 0.21
N LEU A 12 0.13 -11.17 -0.66
CA LEU A 12 -1.29 -11.07 -1.03
C LEU A 12 -2.12 -12.05 -0.20
N ILE A 13 -3.13 -11.54 0.49
CA ILE A 13 -4.13 -12.32 1.23
C ILE A 13 -5.45 -12.21 0.47
N THR A 14 -5.91 -13.32 -0.10
CA THR A 14 -7.20 -13.40 -0.79
C THR A 14 -8.24 -14.10 0.10
N GLY A 15 -9.51 -13.78 -0.11
CA GLY A 15 -10.62 -14.41 0.58
C GLY A 15 -11.84 -13.52 0.65
N GLU A 16 -13.00 -14.09 0.94
CA GLU A 16 -14.27 -13.36 0.99
C GLU A 16 -14.25 -12.24 2.05
N THR A 17 -15.18 -11.28 1.92
CA THR A 17 -15.36 -10.23 2.92
C THR A 17 -15.75 -10.83 4.27
N GLY A 18 -15.19 -10.30 5.36
CA GLY A 18 -15.52 -10.77 6.72
C GLY A 18 -14.81 -12.05 7.17
N THR A 19 -13.91 -12.63 6.37
CA THR A 19 -13.15 -13.85 6.71
C THR A 19 -11.94 -13.63 7.63
N GLY A 20 -11.75 -12.41 8.14
CA GLY A 20 -10.65 -12.10 9.06
C GLY A 20 -9.29 -11.88 8.39
N LYS A 21 -9.25 -11.52 7.10
CA LYS A 21 -8.00 -11.19 6.37
C LYS A 21 -7.11 -10.19 7.13
N GLU A 22 -7.71 -9.18 7.75
CA GLU A 22 -6.98 -8.21 8.56
C GLU A 22 -6.31 -8.85 9.79
N VAL A 23 -7.00 -9.78 10.47
CA VAL A 23 -6.44 -10.52 11.62
C VAL A 23 -5.21 -11.31 11.18
N PHE A 24 -5.27 -11.94 10.01
CA PHE A 24 -4.13 -12.65 9.43
C PHE A 24 -2.97 -11.70 9.11
N ALA A 25 -3.24 -10.53 8.52
CA ALA A 25 -2.22 -9.51 8.26
C ALA A 25 -1.54 -9.00 9.55
N ASN A 26 -2.32 -8.78 10.63
CA ASN A 26 -1.77 -8.42 11.93
C ASN A 26 -0.83 -9.53 12.45
N ALA A 27 -1.23 -10.80 12.33
CA ALA A 27 -0.41 -11.93 12.76
C ALA A 27 0.90 -12.03 11.95
N VAL A 28 0.86 -11.81 10.63
CA VAL A 28 2.06 -11.75 9.77
C VAL A 28 3.02 -10.67 10.26
N HIS A 29 2.53 -9.47 10.58
CA HIS A 29 3.36 -8.39 11.10
C HIS A 29 3.95 -8.73 12.48
N GLN A 30 3.13 -9.21 13.42
CA GLN A 30 3.56 -9.52 14.80
C GLN A 30 4.62 -10.63 14.85
N LEU A 31 4.55 -11.59 13.94
CA LEU A 31 5.51 -12.69 13.83
C LEU A 31 6.76 -12.31 13.02
N SER A 32 6.82 -11.12 12.43
CA SER A 32 7.94 -10.70 11.59
C SER A 32 9.07 -10.04 12.36
N ASN A 33 10.22 -9.91 11.70
CA ASN A 33 11.35 -9.10 12.18
C ASN A 33 11.02 -7.60 12.31
N ARG A 34 9.90 -7.13 11.75
CA ARG A 34 9.43 -5.74 11.80
C ARG A 34 8.33 -5.50 12.85
N ARG A 35 8.06 -6.46 13.74
CA ARG A 35 6.97 -6.41 14.75
C ARG A 35 6.99 -5.21 15.72
N TYR A 36 8.13 -4.53 15.84
CA TYR A 36 8.27 -3.33 16.67
C TYR A 36 8.14 -2.03 15.88
N GLY A 37 8.09 -2.11 14.54
CA GLY A 37 7.82 -0.98 13.66
C GLY A 37 6.33 -0.68 13.55
N ASN A 38 6.00 0.43 12.91
CA ASN A 38 4.60 0.82 12.73
C ASN A 38 3.85 -0.18 11.84
N PHE A 39 2.61 -0.52 12.22
CA PHE A 39 1.68 -1.25 11.35
C PHE A 39 0.56 -0.31 10.88
N ILE A 40 0.73 0.25 9.69
CA ILE A 40 -0.21 1.21 9.11
C ILE A 40 -1.24 0.47 8.27
N LYS A 41 -2.52 0.65 8.58
CA LYS A 41 -3.63 0.03 7.84
C LYS A 41 -4.31 1.07 6.97
N VAL A 42 -4.54 0.73 5.71
CA VAL A 42 -5.25 1.55 4.73
C VAL A 42 -6.30 0.70 4.06
N ASN A 43 -7.57 1.08 4.22
CA ASN A 43 -8.65 0.49 3.44
C ASN A 43 -8.87 1.34 2.19
N CYS A 44 -8.52 0.81 1.03
CA CYS A 44 -8.59 1.52 -0.25
C CYS A 44 -10.03 1.83 -0.68
N ALA A 45 -11.00 1.03 -0.22
CA ALA A 45 -12.42 1.25 -0.49
C ALA A 45 -13.04 2.38 0.36
N ALA A 46 -12.48 2.63 1.54
CA ALA A 46 -13.02 3.59 2.51
C ALA A 46 -12.57 5.05 2.26
N ILE A 47 -11.53 5.25 1.47
CA ILE A 47 -10.98 6.58 1.17
C ILE A 47 -11.53 7.04 -0.19
N PRO A 48 -12.08 8.28 -0.28
CA PRO A 48 -12.48 8.85 -1.57
C PRO A 48 -11.36 8.78 -2.60
N LYS A 49 -11.69 8.38 -3.84
CA LYS A 49 -10.69 8.13 -4.90
C LYS A 49 -9.81 9.33 -5.20
N ASP A 50 -10.37 10.53 -5.10
CA ASP A 50 -9.70 11.82 -5.26
C ASP A 50 -8.72 12.15 -4.13
N LEU A 51 -8.91 11.58 -2.94
CA LEU A 51 -8.02 11.78 -1.78
C LEU A 51 -6.99 10.67 -1.61
N LEU A 52 -7.26 9.46 -2.15
CA LEU A 52 -6.46 8.26 -1.93
C LEU A 52 -4.98 8.45 -2.26
N GLU A 53 -4.67 9.17 -3.35
CA GLU A 53 -3.28 9.49 -3.69
C GLU A 53 -2.60 10.32 -2.60
N SER A 54 -3.24 11.40 -2.16
CA SER A 54 -2.68 12.29 -1.15
C SER A 54 -2.54 11.62 0.23
N GLU A 55 -3.43 10.68 0.56
CA GLU A 55 -3.34 9.89 1.78
C GLU A 55 -2.16 8.90 1.71
N LEU A 56 -2.05 8.14 0.63
CA LEU A 56 -1.00 7.13 0.48
C LEU A 56 0.40 7.74 0.36
N PHE A 57 0.54 8.72 -0.53
CA PHE A 57 1.85 9.25 -0.96
C PHE A 57 2.23 10.56 -0.28
N GLY A 58 1.29 11.25 0.39
CA GLY A 58 1.53 12.57 0.95
C GLY A 58 1.69 13.63 -0.13
N TYR A 59 1.88 14.87 0.30
CA TYR A 59 2.05 16.02 -0.59
C TYR A 59 2.93 17.09 0.03
N ASN A 60 3.61 17.85 -0.83
CA ASN A 60 4.33 19.05 -0.41
C ASN A 60 3.39 20.26 -0.37
N GLU A 61 3.77 21.28 0.41
CA GLU A 61 3.05 22.54 0.43
C GLU A 61 2.92 23.12 -0.98
N GLY A 62 1.72 23.58 -1.33
CA GLY A 62 1.43 24.16 -2.65
C GLY A 62 1.26 23.15 -3.79
N ALA A 63 1.23 21.84 -3.51
CA ALA A 63 1.07 20.82 -4.56
C ALA A 63 -0.23 20.92 -5.35
N PHE A 64 -1.32 21.40 -4.73
CA PHE A 64 -2.62 21.62 -5.37
C PHE A 64 -3.45 22.64 -4.59
N SER A 65 -4.51 23.17 -5.21
CA SER A 65 -5.47 24.08 -4.56
C SER A 65 -6.13 23.41 -3.35
N GLY A 66 -5.88 23.95 -2.15
CA GLY A 66 -6.36 23.37 -0.88
C GLY A 66 -5.32 22.52 -0.14
N ALA A 67 -4.10 22.38 -0.66
CA ALA A 67 -3.01 21.76 0.08
C ALA A 67 -2.73 22.55 1.37
N SER A 68 -2.66 21.84 2.50
CA SER A 68 -2.37 22.45 3.79
C SER A 68 -0.95 23.04 3.81
N LYS A 69 -0.79 24.18 4.51
CA LYS A 69 0.53 24.75 4.79
C LYS A 69 1.39 23.72 5.54
N GLY A 70 2.64 23.55 5.13
CA GLY A 70 3.53 22.50 5.65
C GLY A 70 3.41 21.12 4.98
N GLY A 71 2.45 20.91 4.07
CA GLY A 71 2.25 19.63 3.39
C GLY A 71 1.67 18.53 4.28
N LYS A 72 1.74 17.28 3.83
CA LYS A 72 1.28 16.10 4.57
C LYS A 72 2.16 14.89 4.28
N VAL A 73 2.54 14.17 5.33
CA VAL A 73 3.27 12.89 5.23
C VAL A 73 2.30 11.77 4.84
N GLY A 74 2.67 10.98 3.83
CA GLY A 74 1.86 9.86 3.34
C GLY A 74 1.86 8.64 4.27
N LYS A 75 0.91 7.73 4.05
CA LYS A 75 0.80 6.46 4.80
C LYS A 75 2.01 5.55 4.62
N PHE A 76 2.64 5.55 3.43
CA PHE A 76 3.87 4.79 3.20
C PHE A 76 5.03 5.28 4.06
N GLU A 77 5.23 6.61 4.14
CA GLU A 77 6.26 7.19 5.00
C GLU A 77 5.96 6.94 6.49
N GLN A 78 4.70 6.98 6.90
CA GLN A 78 4.29 6.61 8.27
C GLN A 78 4.62 5.15 8.61
N ALA A 79 4.62 4.26 7.61
CA ALA A 79 4.91 2.84 7.73
C ALA A 79 6.40 2.49 7.59
N ASN A 80 7.28 3.49 7.42
CA ASN A 80 8.71 3.27 7.25
C ASN A 80 9.32 2.51 8.44
N ASN A 81 10.23 1.58 8.15
CA ASN A 81 10.78 0.56 9.06
C ASN A 81 9.73 -0.41 9.65
N GLY A 82 8.54 -0.46 9.07
CA GLY A 82 7.40 -1.21 9.57
C GLY A 82 6.68 -1.97 8.47
N THR A 83 5.35 -1.98 8.52
CA THR A 83 4.51 -2.68 7.56
C THR A 83 3.28 -1.83 7.23
N ILE A 84 2.94 -1.76 5.96
CA ILE A 84 1.67 -1.20 5.49
C ILE A 84 0.76 -2.34 5.02
N LEU A 85 -0.48 -2.30 5.50
CA LEU A 85 -1.58 -3.12 5.00
C LEU A 85 -2.42 -2.29 4.04
N LEU A 86 -2.55 -2.75 2.81
CA LEU A 86 -3.46 -2.24 1.78
C LEU A 86 -4.65 -3.20 1.67
N ASP A 87 -5.72 -2.88 2.40
CA ASP A 87 -6.96 -3.64 2.37
C ASP A 87 -7.84 -3.22 1.18
N GLU A 88 -8.49 -4.20 0.58
CA GLU A 88 -9.20 -4.09 -0.70
C GLU A 88 -8.34 -3.47 -1.82
N ILE A 89 -7.16 -4.05 -2.07
CA ILE A 89 -6.18 -3.55 -3.07
C ILE A 89 -6.77 -3.45 -4.49
N GLY A 90 -7.81 -4.21 -4.80
CA GLY A 90 -8.51 -4.12 -6.09
C GLY A 90 -9.26 -2.79 -6.29
N GLU A 91 -9.58 -2.05 -5.22
CA GLU A 91 -10.17 -0.71 -5.31
C GLU A 91 -9.15 0.38 -5.66
N LEU A 92 -7.84 0.03 -5.72
CA LEU A 92 -6.78 0.97 -6.08
C LEU A 92 -6.89 1.35 -7.57
N PRO A 93 -7.03 2.65 -7.91
CA PRO A 93 -7.05 3.08 -9.30
C PRO A 93 -5.77 2.71 -10.06
N LEU A 94 -5.86 2.40 -11.36
CA LEU A 94 -4.73 2.04 -12.22
C LEU A 94 -3.51 3.00 -12.14
N PRO A 95 -3.69 4.34 -12.07
CA PRO A 95 -2.54 5.23 -11.89
C PRO A 95 -1.79 4.97 -10.58
N LEU A 96 -2.51 4.67 -9.50
CA LEU A 96 -1.91 4.41 -8.19
C LEU A 96 -1.29 3.00 -8.11
N GLN A 97 -1.83 2.03 -8.85
CA GLN A 97 -1.17 0.72 -9.01
C GLN A 97 0.22 0.84 -9.63
N SER A 98 0.39 1.76 -10.59
CA SER A 98 1.68 2.04 -11.22
C SER A 98 2.69 2.64 -10.23
N LYS A 99 2.23 3.50 -9.32
CA LYS A 99 3.07 4.06 -8.24
C LYS A 99 3.41 3.01 -7.18
N LEU A 100 2.46 2.14 -6.84
CA LEU A 100 2.71 1.02 -5.91
C LEU A 100 3.78 0.07 -6.47
N LEU A 101 3.71 -0.25 -7.76
CA LEU A 101 4.73 -1.07 -8.41
C LEU A 101 6.13 -0.46 -8.29
N ARG A 102 6.26 0.86 -8.46
CA ARG A 102 7.54 1.57 -8.25
C ARG A 102 8.04 1.45 -6.82
N ILE A 103 7.17 1.59 -5.81
CA ILE A 103 7.57 1.39 -4.40
C ILE A 103 8.10 -0.04 -4.18
N LEU A 104 7.44 -1.06 -4.74
CA LEU A 104 7.87 -2.46 -4.64
C LEU A 104 9.20 -2.76 -5.37
N GLN A 105 9.58 -1.92 -6.33
CA GLN A 105 10.79 -2.10 -7.14
C GLN A 105 11.96 -1.29 -6.62
N GLU A 106 11.73 -0.01 -6.35
CA GLU A 106 12.77 0.97 -6.05
C GLU A 106 12.89 1.29 -4.56
N GLN A 107 11.91 0.90 -3.73
CA GLN A 107 11.90 1.24 -2.30
C GLN A 107 11.98 2.74 -2.05
N GLU A 108 11.37 3.52 -2.93
CA GLU A 108 11.31 4.98 -2.86
C GLU A 108 9.90 5.48 -3.15
N ILE A 109 9.59 6.67 -2.63
CA ILE A 109 8.32 7.35 -2.86
C ILE A 109 8.54 8.82 -3.21
N GLU A 110 7.70 9.32 -4.11
CA GLU A 110 7.61 10.75 -4.40
C GLU A 110 6.29 11.30 -3.87
N ARG A 111 6.36 12.35 -3.04
CA ARG A 111 5.19 13.10 -2.61
C ARG A 111 4.57 13.82 -3.80
N ILE A 112 3.26 14.07 -3.76
CA ILE A 112 2.59 14.89 -4.77
C ILE A 112 3.20 16.31 -4.75
N GLY A 113 3.57 16.80 -5.94
CA GLY A 113 4.27 18.08 -6.09
C GLY A 113 5.73 18.07 -5.58
N GLY A 114 6.25 16.91 -5.17
CA GLY A 114 7.65 16.72 -4.81
C GLY A 114 8.50 16.37 -6.02
N VAL A 115 9.79 16.72 -5.94
CA VAL A 115 10.81 16.41 -6.96
C VAL A 115 11.95 15.56 -6.41
N LYS A 116 11.91 15.23 -5.12
CA LYS A 116 12.93 14.41 -4.46
C LYS A 116 12.28 13.13 -3.96
N PRO A 117 12.79 11.95 -4.37
CA PRO A 117 12.34 10.69 -3.81
C PRO A 117 12.75 10.59 -2.33
N VAL A 118 11.95 9.85 -1.57
CA VAL A 118 12.17 9.51 -0.18
C VAL A 118 12.35 8.00 -0.10
N SER A 119 13.50 7.55 0.39
CA SER A 119 13.77 6.12 0.58
C SER A 119 12.89 5.53 1.69
N LEU A 120 12.38 4.33 1.45
CA LEU A 120 11.45 3.59 2.30
C LEU A 120 11.96 2.17 2.56
N ASP A 121 12.03 1.80 3.82
CA ASP A 121 12.13 0.40 4.25
C ASP A 121 10.76 -0.07 4.77
N VAL A 122 9.85 -0.45 3.87
CA VAL A 122 8.48 -0.81 4.23
C VAL A 122 8.12 -2.21 3.74
N ARG A 123 7.51 -3.03 4.61
CA ARG A 123 6.85 -4.26 4.18
C ARG A 123 5.45 -3.96 3.66
N ILE A 124 5.04 -4.58 2.57
CA ILE A 124 3.69 -4.42 2.02
C ILE A 124 2.90 -5.71 2.20
N ILE A 125 1.72 -5.62 2.78
CA ILE A 125 0.71 -6.68 2.80
C ILE A 125 -0.53 -6.14 2.09
N CYS A 126 -1.08 -6.91 1.17
CA CYS A 126 -2.27 -6.56 0.42
C CYS A 126 -3.38 -7.56 0.74
N CYS A 127 -4.62 -7.09 0.83
CA CYS A 127 -5.81 -7.93 0.97
C CYS A 127 -6.81 -7.61 -0.14
N THR A 128 -7.55 -8.61 -0.62
CA THR A 128 -8.68 -8.39 -1.54
C THR A 128 -9.68 -9.53 -1.45
N ASN A 129 -10.96 -9.22 -1.67
CA ASN A 129 -12.00 -10.21 -1.94
C ASN A 129 -12.27 -10.41 -3.45
N GLN A 130 -11.67 -9.59 -4.31
CA GLN A 130 -11.91 -9.59 -5.76
C GLN A 130 -11.02 -10.61 -6.46
N ASN A 131 -11.50 -11.14 -7.60
CA ASN A 131 -10.71 -12.01 -8.46
C ASN A 131 -9.73 -11.16 -9.29
N ILE A 132 -8.47 -11.11 -8.87
CA ILE A 132 -7.42 -10.31 -9.54
C ILE A 132 -7.17 -10.78 -10.98
N GLU A 133 -7.22 -12.08 -11.26
CA GLU A 133 -7.02 -12.60 -12.63
C GLU A 133 -8.11 -12.08 -13.59
N GLN A 134 -9.36 -12.08 -13.13
CA GLN A 134 -10.47 -11.48 -13.86
C GLN A 134 -10.26 -9.97 -14.03
N MET A 135 -9.86 -9.26 -12.98
CA MET A 135 -9.60 -7.82 -13.06
C MET A 135 -8.46 -7.47 -14.03
N ILE A 136 -7.44 -8.32 -14.13
CA ILE A 136 -6.38 -8.19 -15.12
C ILE A 136 -6.97 -8.33 -16.54
N SER A 137 -7.80 -9.35 -16.77
CA SER A 137 -8.45 -9.54 -18.07
C SER A 137 -9.37 -8.38 -18.48
N GLU A 138 -9.97 -7.71 -17.49
CA GLU A 138 -10.82 -6.52 -17.68
C GLU A 138 -10.02 -5.21 -17.75
N GLY A 139 -8.69 -5.26 -17.63
CA GLY A 139 -7.83 -4.08 -17.63
C GLY A 139 -7.97 -3.19 -16.38
N LYS A 140 -8.54 -3.71 -15.28
CA LYS A 140 -8.74 -3.00 -14.01
C LYS A 140 -7.61 -3.20 -13.01
N PHE A 141 -6.79 -4.23 -13.21
CA PHE A 141 -5.61 -4.49 -12.40
C PHE A 141 -4.39 -4.75 -13.27
N ARG A 142 -3.23 -4.19 -12.91
CA ARG A 142 -2.01 -4.37 -13.67
C ARG A 142 -1.40 -5.75 -13.43
N GLN A 143 -1.15 -6.47 -14.50
CA GLN A 143 -0.53 -7.79 -14.46
C GLN A 143 0.87 -7.76 -13.81
N ASP A 144 1.70 -6.77 -14.14
CA ASP A 144 3.06 -6.63 -13.59
C ASP A 144 3.08 -6.37 -12.08
N LEU A 145 2.12 -5.59 -11.57
CA LEU A 145 1.90 -5.42 -10.14
C LEU A 145 1.51 -6.74 -9.48
N TYR A 146 0.58 -7.50 -10.06
CA TYR A 146 0.16 -8.79 -9.52
C TYR A 146 1.32 -9.77 -9.38
N TYR A 147 2.19 -9.88 -10.39
CA TYR A 147 3.36 -10.76 -10.31
C TYR A 147 4.45 -10.28 -9.34
N ARG A 148 4.44 -8.99 -8.99
CA ARG A 148 5.41 -8.43 -8.04
C ARG A 148 4.97 -8.58 -6.58
N ILE A 149 3.66 -8.59 -6.33
CA ILE A 149 3.07 -8.86 -5.01
C ILE A 149 3.12 -10.36 -4.74
#